data_AF-A0A2E1AJL3-F1
#
_entry.id   AF-A0A2E1AJL3-F1
#
_cell.length_a   1.000
_cell.length_b   1.000
_cell.length_c   1.000
_cell.angle_alpha   90.00
_cell.angle_beta   90.00
_cell.angle_gamma   90.00
#
_symmetry.space_group_name_H-M   'P 1'
#
loop_
_entity.id
_entity.type
_entity.pdbx_description
1 polymer ?
#
loop_
_entity_poly.entity_id
_entity_poly.type
_entity_poly.pdbx_seq_one_letter_code
_entity_poly.pdbx_strand_id
1 'polypeptide(L)'
;MAIGLQVASVFRLWVIARDLTRQANGSGQITLSVLKQALAGFGVRYGRSHFNTLLRNGEGLFWNRDRERLYLHGYQRLSAQLTDLALLQNPDLVAENRPGGYEVYLCPTGSAEQWHAMCYAGWLASRHDPTVSRETLSRLFSRSADTLRKWERDHLQPYLQIRHNYAQCADTAHWPYPNLPAHTGSYAAQTREGVQLRLIWQLPNSYRTRRLRLHRHRGQGRKARRMSNHRLYLMIKAHRKTSSRSLFGFGETGSHRRMYFASARRLKQ
;
A
#
# COMPACT_ATOMS: atom_id res chain seq x y z
N MET A 1 -0.20 2.35 1.75
CA MET A 1 -0.12 3.83 1.80
C MET A 1 1.17 4.33 2.43
N ALA A 2 1.48 4.00 3.69
CA ALA A 2 2.67 4.56 4.37
C ALA A 2 4.00 4.37 3.62
N ILE A 3 4.21 3.23 2.95
CA ILE A 3 5.42 3.00 2.14
C ILE A 3 5.43 3.90 0.89
N GLY A 4 4.33 3.93 0.12
CA GLY A 4 4.23 4.78 -1.07
C GLY A 4 4.36 6.27 -0.76
N LEU A 5 3.92 6.70 0.42
CA LEU A 5 4.08 8.06 0.94
C LEU A 5 5.42 8.30 1.65
N GLN A 6 6.31 7.29 1.69
CA GLN A 6 7.62 7.35 2.34
C GLN A 6 7.60 7.70 3.85
N VAL A 7 6.48 7.42 4.53
CA VAL A 7 6.30 7.65 5.99
C VAL A 7 6.27 6.35 6.79
N ALA A 8 6.75 5.24 6.23
CA ALA A 8 6.67 3.93 6.87
C ALA A 8 7.45 3.83 8.19
N SER A 9 8.62 4.46 8.31
CA SER A 9 9.37 4.52 9.58
C SER A 9 8.59 5.24 10.68
N VAL A 10 7.96 6.36 10.35
CA VAL A 10 7.11 7.12 11.29
C VAL A 10 5.87 6.32 11.67
N PHE A 11 5.27 5.61 10.69
CA PHE A 11 4.18 4.69 10.93
C PHE A 11 4.56 3.55 11.90
N ARG A 12 5.81 3.07 11.86
CA ARG A 12 6.31 2.07 12.84
C ARG A 12 6.18 2.55 14.28
N LEU A 13 6.63 3.78 14.54
CA LEU A 13 6.53 4.41 15.86
C LEU A 13 5.06 4.49 16.29
N TRP A 14 4.17 4.92 15.38
CA TRP A 14 2.75 5.01 15.68
C TRP A 14 2.12 3.65 15.99
N VAL A 15 2.46 2.59 15.26
CA VAL A 15 1.93 1.23 15.51
C VAL A 15 2.35 0.74 16.88
N ILE A 16 3.63 0.87 17.23
CA ILE A 16 4.16 0.46 18.54
C ILE A 16 3.50 1.27 19.66
N ALA A 17 3.47 2.61 19.52
CA ALA A 17 2.86 3.49 20.50
C ALA A 17 1.36 3.20 20.69
N ARG A 18 0.63 2.93 19.61
CA ARG A 18 -0.78 2.58 19.65
C ARG A 18 -1.03 1.27 20.37
N ASP A 19 -0.19 0.26 20.16
CA ASP A 19 -0.33 -1.02 20.84
C ASP A 19 -0.11 -0.88 22.36
N LEU A 20 0.94 -0.16 22.77
CA LEU A 20 1.23 0.14 24.18
C LEU A 20 0.08 0.88 24.86
N THR A 21 -0.43 1.94 24.21
CA THR A 21 -1.54 2.71 24.78
C THR A 21 -2.82 1.90 24.87
N ARG A 22 -3.10 1.00 23.90
CA ARG A 22 -4.24 0.07 23.97
C ARG A 22 -4.12 -0.95 25.10
N GLN A 23 -2.91 -1.43 25.40
CA GLN A 23 -2.68 -2.39 26.48
C GLN A 23 -2.75 -1.74 27.88
N ALA A 24 -2.40 -0.45 27.98
CA ALA A 24 -2.43 0.27 29.25
C ALA A 24 -3.84 0.77 29.64
N ASN A 25 -4.34 1.81 28.96
CA ASN A 25 -5.58 2.49 29.35
C ASN A 25 -6.39 3.08 28.18
N GLY A 26 -5.91 2.92 26.94
CA GLY A 26 -6.57 3.44 25.73
C GLY A 26 -6.52 4.97 25.57
N SER A 27 -5.81 5.71 26.43
CA SER A 27 -5.77 7.18 26.42
C SER A 27 -5.23 7.81 25.14
N GLY A 28 -4.49 7.04 24.33
CA GLY A 28 -3.76 7.54 23.17
C GLY A 28 -2.58 8.44 23.53
N GLN A 29 -2.14 8.44 24.78
CA GLN A 29 -1.01 9.24 25.26
C GLN A 29 0.16 8.33 25.64
N ILE A 30 1.38 8.69 25.22
CA ILE A 30 2.59 7.94 25.58
C ILE A 30 3.76 8.90 25.82
N THR A 31 4.58 8.60 26.83
CA THR A 31 5.81 9.36 27.08
C THR A 31 6.92 8.93 26.11
N LEU A 32 7.82 9.86 25.80
CA LEU A 32 8.95 9.59 24.90
C LEU A 32 9.91 8.54 25.48
N SER A 33 10.05 8.46 26.80
CA SER A 33 10.87 7.45 27.49
C SER A 33 10.32 6.05 27.29
N VAL A 34 9.01 5.85 27.52
CA VAL A 34 8.33 4.56 27.34
C VAL A 34 8.39 4.12 25.87
N LEU A 35 8.17 5.04 24.92
CA LEU A 35 8.28 4.71 23.50
C LEU A 35 9.71 4.25 23.14
N LYS A 36 10.75 4.95 23.63
CA LYS A 36 12.15 4.55 23.39
C LYS A 36 12.45 3.17 23.98
N GLN A 37 12.00 2.90 25.20
CA GLN A 37 12.19 1.60 25.85
C GLN A 37 11.51 0.48 25.07
N ALA A 38 10.27 0.69 24.62
CA ALA A 38 9.55 -0.29 23.83
C ALA A 38 10.22 -0.54 22.46
N LEU A 39 10.68 0.51 21.78
CA LEU A 39 11.45 0.38 20.53
C LEU A 39 12.69 -0.50 20.75
N ALA A 40 13.44 -0.27 21.84
CA ALA A 40 14.58 -1.10 22.19
C ALA A 40 14.19 -2.56 22.45
N GLY A 41 13.05 -2.81 23.11
CA GLY A 41 12.49 -4.15 23.32
C GLY A 41 12.15 -4.89 22.02
N PHE A 42 11.73 -4.17 20.98
CA PHE A 42 11.52 -4.72 19.63
C PHE A 42 12.81 -4.79 18.78
N GLY A 43 13.99 -4.53 19.37
CA GLY A 43 15.27 -4.48 18.65
C GLY A 43 15.39 -3.30 17.69
N VAL A 44 14.58 -2.26 17.86
CA VAL A 44 14.56 -1.05 17.03
C VAL A 44 15.43 0.01 17.67
N ARG A 45 16.59 0.28 17.08
CA ARG A 45 17.52 1.29 17.58
C ARG A 45 17.63 2.44 16.58
N TYR A 46 17.36 3.64 17.07
CA TYR A 46 17.55 4.88 16.32
C TYR A 46 18.55 5.75 17.07
N GLY A 47 19.51 6.34 16.34
CA GLY A 47 20.33 7.41 16.89
C GLY A 47 19.46 8.58 17.33
N ARG A 48 19.90 9.34 18.34
CA ARG A 48 19.13 10.47 18.92
C ARG A 48 18.64 11.45 17.88
N SER A 49 19.52 11.85 16.94
CA SER A 49 19.17 12.77 15.86
C SER A 49 18.07 12.20 14.95
N HIS A 50 18.26 10.96 14.47
CA HIS A 50 17.27 10.30 13.60
C HIS A 50 15.92 10.11 14.31
N PHE A 51 15.93 9.72 15.59
CA PHE A 51 14.70 9.60 16.37
C PHE A 51 13.94 10.94 16.46
N ASN A 52 14.64 12.03 16.76
CA ASN A 52 14.04 13.37 16.81
C ASN A 52 13.50 13.81 15.45
N THR A 53 14.18 13.47 14.35
CA THR A 53 13.68 13.71 12.99
C THR A 53 12.41 12.92 12.72
N LEU A 54 12.33 11.64 13.10
CA LEU A 54 11.10 10.86 12.98
C LEU A 54 9.94 11.44 13.81
N LEU A 55 10.23 11.91 15.03
CA LEU A 55 9.23 12.55 15.89
C LEU A 55 8.64 13.81 15.25
N ARG A 56 9.50 14.67 14.69
CA ARG A 56 9.09 15.87 13.95
C ARG A 56 8.29 15.52 12.70
N ASN A 57 8.75 14.54 11.93
CA ASN A 57 8.09 14.15 10.68
C ASN A 57 6.71 13.51 10.90
N GLY A 58 6.43 12.99 12.09
CA GLY A 58 5.11 12.47 12.43
C GLY A 58 4.15 13.46 13.06
N GLU A 59 4.62 14.65 13.42
CA GLU A 59 3.80 15.69 14.04
C GLU A 59 2.71 16.19 13.07
N GLY A 60 1.48 16.36 13.58
CA GLY A 60 0.30 16.75 12.79
C GLY A 60 -0.33 15.61 11.97
N LEU A 61 0.42 14.58 11.61
CA LEU A 61 -0.07 13.41 10.87
C LEU A 61 -0.37 12.21 11.77
N PHE A 62 0.63 11.73 12.51
CA PHE A 62 0.50 10.54 13.36
C PHE A 62 0.19 10.90 14.82
N TRP A 63 0.67 12.05 15.28
CA TRP A 63 0.49 12.53 16.64
C TRP A 63 0.60 14.05 16.71
N ASN A 64 0.14 14.63 17.82
CA ASN A 64 0.66 15.91 18.32
C ASN A 64 1.66 15.62 19.44
N ARG A 65 2.53 16.55 19.78
CA ARG A 65 3.49 16.35 20.88
C ARG A 65 3.64 17.59 21.74
N ASP A 66 3.99 17.34 22.99
CA ASP A 66 4.64 18.33 23.84
C ASP A 66 6.11 17.95 24.04
N ARG A 67 6.77 18.46 25.08
CA ARG A 67 8.18 18.17 25.36
C ARG A 67 8.44 16.71 25.74
N GLU A 68 7.47 16.03 26.35
CA GLU A 68 7.67 14.72 26.98
C GLU A 68 6.72 13.63 26.45
N ARG A 69 5.63 14.01 25.79
CA ARG A 69 4.52 13.12 25.45
C ARG A 69 4.10 13.25 23.99
N LEU A 70 3.60 12.15 23.45
CA LEU A 70 2.91 12.07 22.17
C LEU A 70 1.41 11.81 22.41
N TYR A 71 0.58 12.58 21.73
CA TYR A 71 -0.87 12.43 21.66
C TYR A 71 -1.22 11.80 20.31
N LEU A 72 -1.42 10.48 20.30
CA LEU A 72 -1.60 9.68 19.09
C LEU A 72 -2.93 9.99 18.41
N HIS A 73 -2.90 10.16 17.09
CA HIS A 73 -4.12 10.20 16.30
C HIS A 73 -4.75 8.81 16.21
N GLY A 74 -6.07 8.75 16.39
CA GLY A 74 -6.85 7.53 16.18
C GLY A 74 -6.79 7.04 14.74
N TYR A 75 -7.01 5.74 14.52
CA TYR A 75 -6.88 5.08 13.21
C TYR A 75 -7.79 5.71 12.15
N GLN A 76 -9.00 6.11 12.52
CA GLN A 76 -9.92 6.79 11.61
C GLN A 76 -9.36 8.14 11.13
N ARG A 77 -8.81 8.95 12.05
CA ARG A 77 -8.21 10.25 11.72
C ARG A 77 -6.96 10.04 10.86
N LEU A 78 -6.07 9.15 11.26
CA LEU A 78 -4.85 8.83 10.52
C LEU A 78 -5.17 8.34 9.10
N SER A 79 -6.16 7.44 8.93
CA SER A 79 -6.55 6.94 7.61
C SER A 79 -7.08 8.06 6.70
N ALA A 80 -7.82 9.01 7.27
CA ALA A 80 -8.30 10.18 6.53
C ALA A 80 -7.13 11.08 6.10
N GLN A 81 -6.23 11.42 7.03
CA GLN A 81 -5.08 12.27 6.75
C GLN A 81 -4.12 11.65 5.74
N LEU A 82 -3.86 10.33 5.82
CA LEU A 82 -3.07 9.61 4.82
C LEU A 82 -3.77 9.56 3.45
N THR A 83 -5.10 9.51 3.42
CA THR A 83 -5.86 9.61 2.17
C THR A 83 -5.73 10.99 1.55
N ASP A 84 -5.87 12.05 2.36
CA ASP A 84 -5.70 13.43 1.91
C ASP A 84 -4.27 13.66 1.38
N LEU A 85 -3.26 13.19 2.10
CA LEU A 85 -1.86 13.27 1.67
C LEU A 85 -1.60 12.51 0.37
N ALA A 86 -2.17 11.31 0.22
CA ALA A 86 -2.06 10.54 -1.01
C ALA A 86 -2.79 11.21 -2.18
N LEU A 87 -3.95 11.83 -1.98
CA LEU A 87 -4.63 12.57 -3.05
C LEU A 87 -3.84 13.78 -3.54
N LEU A 88 -3.04 14.39 -2.67
CA LEU A 88 -2.17 15.51 -3.04
C LEU A 88 -0.91 15.06 -3.77
N GLN A 89 -0.27 13.96 -3.32
CA GLN A 89 1.04 13.55 -3.82
C GLN A 89 0.98 12.50 -4.93
N ASN A 90 0.08 11.54 -4.83
CA ASN A 90 -0.05 10.42 -5.78
C ASN A 90 -1.48 9.83 -5.73
N PRO A 91 -2.43 10.40 -6.50
CA PRO A 91 -3.84 9.99 -6.48
C PRO A 91 -4.06 8.50 -6.78
N ASP A 92 -3.20 7.88 -7.59
CA ASP A 92 -3.30 6.47 -7.96
C ASP A 92 -3.14 5.54 -6.74
N LEU A 93 -2.37 5.97 -5.73
CA LEU A 93 -2.27 5.26 -4.45
C LEU A 93 -3.63 5.09 -3.81
N VAL A 94 -4.53 6.07 -3.89
CA VAL A 94 -5.84 5.95 -3.27
C VAL A 94 -6.75 5.06 -4.09
N ALA A 95 -6.72 5.14 -5.42
CA ALA A 95 -7.56 4.31 -6.28
C ALA A 95 -7.35 2.81 -6.02
N GLU A 96 -6.08 2.39 -5.93
CA GLU A 96 -5.69 0.99 -5.82
C GLU A 96 -5.48 0.54 -4.35
N ASN A 97 -5.30 1.48 -3.39
CA ASN A 97 -4.97 1.17 -1.99
C ASN A 97 -5.93 1.74 -0.93
N ARG A 98 -7.22 1.90 -1.26
CA ARG A 98 -8.20 2.50 -0.32
C ARG A 98 -8.20 1.85 1.08
N PRO A 99 -8.23 2.62 2.18
CA PRO A 99 -8.22 2.08 3.55
C PRO A 99 -9.47 1.28 3.90
N GLY A 100 -9.41 0.56 5.02
CA GLY A 100 -10.55 -0.13 5.63
C GLY A 100 -10.66 -1.64 5.36
N GLY A 101 -9.54 -2.29 5.02
CA GLY A 101 -9.42 -3.75 5.03
C GLY A 101 -9.42 -4.33 6.45
N TYR A 102 -9.16 -5.63 6.55
CA TYR A 102 -8.96 -6.30 7.84
C TYR A 102 -7.68 -5.81 8.52
N GLU A 103 -7.70 -5.71 9.85
CA GLU A 103 -6.49 -5.46 10.63
C GLU A 103 -5.59 -6.71 10.57
N VAL A 104 -4.30 -6.50 10.35
CA VAL A 104 -3.29 -7.56 10.26
C VAL A 104 -2.31 -7.38 11.42
N TYR A 105 -2.03 -8.46 12.14
CA TYR A 105 -1.01 -8.44 13.18
C TYR A 105 0.37 -8.49 12.51
N LEU A 106 1.15 -7.42 12.67
CA LEU A 106 2.49 -7.29 12.11
C LEU A 106 3.51 -7.27 13.23
N CYS A 107 4.64 -7.94 13.02
CA CYS A 107 5.79 -7.85 13.91
C CYS A 107 6.58 -6.57 13.57
N PRO A 108 6.72 -5.61 14.49
CA PRO A 108 7.41 -4.35 14.22
C PRO A 108 8.90 -4.44 14.55
N THR A 109 9.53 -5.62 14.53
CA THR A 109 10.95 -5.83 14.85
C THR A 109 11.85 -5.71 13.62
N GLY A 110 13.17 -5.65 13.85
CA GLY A 110 14.17 -5.68 12.77
C GLY A 110 14.53 -4.33 12.13
N SER A 111 15.19 -4.37 10.98
CA SER A 111 15.64 -3.20 10.23
C SER A 111 14.46 -2.41 9.63
N ALA A 112 14.73 -1.20 9.12
CA ALA A 112 13.73 -0.42 8.40
C ALA A 112 13.24 -1.16 7.13
N GLU A 113 14.15 -1.87 6.46
CA GLU A 113 13.82 -2.68 5.29
C GLU A 113 12.90 -3.85 5.66
N GLN A 114 13.20 -4.57 6.74
CA GLN A 114 12.33 -5.63 7.25
C GLN A 114 10.94 -5.11 7.63
N TRP A 115 10.87 -3.92 8.25
CA TRP A 115 9.58 -3.29 8.55
C TRP A 115 8.78 -2.95 7.29
N HIS A 116 9.43 -2.44 6.24
CA HIS A 116 8.77 -2.18 4.97
C HIS A 116 8.28 -3.48 4.30
N ALA A 117 9.12 -4.52 4.29
CA ALA A 117 8.74 -5.83 3.81
C ALA A 117 7.53 -6.38 4.58
N MET A 118 7.49 -6.22 5.90
CA MET A 118 6.35 -6.67 6.70
C MET A 118 5.07 -5.88 6.43
N CYS A 119 5.17 -4.57 6.24
CA CYS A 119 4.02 -3.77 5.81
C CYS A 119 3.51 -4.18 4.42
N TYR A 120 4.41 -4.55 3.50
CA TYR A 120 4.07 -5.10 2.19
C TYR A 120 3.32 -6.44 2.31
N ALA A 121 3.84 -7.39 3.09
CA ALA A 121 3.17 -8.68 3.34
C ALA A 121 1.82 -8.50 4.06
N GLY A 122 1.76 -7.57 5.02
CA GLY A 122 0.52 -7.20 5.70
C GLY A 122 -0.55 -6.66 4.75
N TRP A 123 -0.15 -5.88 3.75
CA TRP A 123 -1.06 -5.40 2.73
C TRP A 123 -1.63 -6.56 1.88
N LEU A 124 -0.77 -7.48 1.44
CA LEU A 124 -1.20 -8.68 0.69
C LEU A 124 -2.20 -9.50 1.51
N ALA A 125 -1.89 -9.77 2.78
CA ALA A 125 -2.78 -10.51 3.69
C ALA A 125 -4.12 -9.81 3.87
N SER A 126 -4.13 -8.48 4.06
CA SER A 126 -5.35 -7.69 4.25
C SER A 126 -6.29 -7.71 3.03
N ARG A 127 -5.77 -8.11 1.86
CA ARG A 127 -6.46 -8.21 0.57
C ARG A 127 -6.83 -9.63 0.19
N HIS A 128 -6.69 -10.58 1.11
CA HIS A 128 -6.98 -12.00 0.89
C HIS A 128 -6.16 -12.57 -0.27
N ASP A 129 -4.83 -12.41 -0.21
CA ASP A 129 -3.91 -13.12 -1.10
C ASP A 129 -4.15 -12.84 -2.59
N PRO A 130 -3.99 -11.58 -3.02
CA PRO A 130 -4.40 -11.15 -4.36
C PRO A 130 -3.51 -11.73 -5.46
N THR A 131 -4.08 -11.84 -6.67
CA THR A 131 -3.32 -11.99 -7.90
C THR A 131 -3.10 -10.62 -8.52
N VAL A 132 -1.85 -10.16 -8.56
CA VAL A 132 -1.49 -8.78 -8.92
C VAL A 132 -0.14 -8.71 -9.61
N SER A 133 0.01 -7.80 -10.57
CA SER A 133 1.26 -7.63 -11.30
C SER A 133 2.31 -6.96 -10.42
N ARG A 134 3.58 -7.30 -10.64
CA ARG A 134 4.69 -6.66 -9.92
C ARG A 134 4.78 -5.17 -10.22
N GLU A 135 4.46 -4.75 -11.44
CA GLU A 135 4.38 -3.35 -11.82
C GLU A 135 3.38 -2.56 -10.96
N THR A 136 2.18 -3.11 -10.74
CA THR A 136 1.17 -2.50 -9.87
C THR A 136 1.67 -2.42 -8.43
N LEU A 137 2.33 -3.46 -7.92
CA LEU A 137 2.95 -3.39 -6.59
C LEU A 137 4.06 -2.33 -6.53
N SER A 138 4.91 -2.24 -7.54
CA SER A 138 5.95 -1.23 -7.62
C SER A 138 5.38 0.19 -7.58
N ARG A 139 4.27 0.44 -8.28
CA ARG A 139 3.54 1.73 -8.20
C ARG A 139 2.96 1.96 -6.80
N LEU A 140 2.25 0.98 -6.24
CA LEU A 140 1.59 1.06 -4.93
C LEU A 140 2.53 1.30 -3.74
N PHE A 141 3.71 0.72 -3.81
CA PHE A 141 4.72 0.81 -2.75
C PHE A 141 5.82 1.82 -3.08
N SER A 142 5.80 2.42 -4.27
CA SER A 142 6.84 3.33 -4.76
C SER A 142 8.24 2.74 -4.60
N ARG A 143 8.40 1.48 -5.04
CA ARG A 143 9.65 0.71 -4.99
C ARG A 143 9.92 0.00 -6.31
N SER A 144 11.20 -0.16 -6.65
CA SER A 144 11.58 -0.92 -7.83
C SER A 144 11.17 -2.39 -7.70
N ALA A 145 10.95 -3.04 -8.85
CA ALA A 145 10.65 -4.47 -8.88
C ALA A 145 11.73 -5.30 -8.17
N ASP A 146 13.00 -4.88 -8.25
CA ASP A 146 14.12 -5.56 -7.61
C ASP A 146 14.11 -5.40 -6.09
N THR A 147 13.71 -4.25 -5.58
CA THR A 147 13.53 -4.07 -4.14
C THR A 147 12.41 -4.98 -3.62
N LEU A 148 11.31 -5.09 -4.36
CA LEU A 148 10.23 -6.01 -3.98
C LEU A 148 10.70 -7.47 -4.01
N ARG A 149 11.43 -7.90 -5.06
CA ARG A 149 12.02 -9.24 -5.12
C ARG A 149 12.98 -9.50 -3.96
N LYS A 150 13.80 -8.51 -3.61
CA LYS A 150 14.70 -8.58 -2.46
C LYS A 150 13.92 -8.79 -1.17
N TRP A 151 12.85 -8.03 -0.92
CA TRP A 151 12.00 -8.23 0.26
C TRP A 151 11.36 -9.62 0.30
N GLU A 152 10.82 -10.06 -0.84
CA GLU A 152 10.19 -11.37 -1.00
C GLU A 152 11.18 -12.51 -0.68
N ARG A 153 12.42 -12.39 -1.16
CA ARG A 153 13.49 -13.40 -0.99
C ARG A 153 14.15 -13.35 0.39
N ASP A 154 14.51 -12.17 0.88
CA ASP A 154 15.44 -12.02 2.02
C ASP A 154 14.71 -11.82 3.36
N HIS A 155 13.42 -11.42 3.33
CA HIS A 155 12.67 -11.08 4.54
C HIS A 155 11.34 -11.81 4.68
N LEU A 156 10.73 -12.23 3.56
CA LEU A 156 9.34 -12.70 3.56
C LEU A 156 9.15 -14.18 3.22
N GLN A 157 10.21 -14.94 2.94
CA GLN A 157 10.10 -16.40 2.72
C GLN A 157 9.22 -17.15 3.75
N PRO A 158 9.32 -16.90 5.08
CA PRO A 158 8.45 -17.58 6.03
C PRO A 158 6.99 -17.10 6.02
N TYR A 159 6.71 -15.93 5.44
CA TYR A 159 5.41 -15.26 5.46
C TYR A 159 4.71 -15.23 4.10
N LEU A 160 5.39 -15.59 3.02
CA LEU A 160 4.90 -15.35 1.67
C LEU A 160 5.31 -16.48 0.73
N GLN A 161 4.31 -17.09 0.10
CA GLN A 161 4.49 -17.97 -1.05
C GLN A 161 4.04 -17.21 -2.30
N ILE A 162 4.86 -17.24 -3.34
CA ILE A 162 4.57 -16.57 -4.62
C ILE A 162 4.45 -17.65 -5.69
N ARG A 163 3.34 -17.62 -6.43
CA ARG A 163 3.18 -18.41 -7.65
C ARG A 163 3.37 -17.49 -8.84
N HIS A 164 4.42 -17.74 -9.61
CA HIS A 164 4.62 -17.08 -10.89
C HIS A 164 3.67 -17.68 -11.92
N ASN A 165 2.91 -16.83 -12.58
CA ASN A 165 1.94 -17.23 -13.58
C ASN A 165 2.46 -16.83 -14.95
N TYR A 166 2.37 -17.74 -15.91
CA TYR A 166 2.76 -17.54 -17.29
C TYR A 166 1.63 -18.01 -18.19
N ALA A 167 1.46 -17.33 -19.31
CA ALA A 167 0.67 -17.82 -20.43
C ALA A 167 1.61 -18.15 -21.59
N GLN A 168 1.22 -19.15 -22.37
CA GLN A 168 1.98 -19.63 -23.51
C GLN A 168 1.05 -19.78 -24.71
N CYS A 169 1.59 -19.55 -25.90
CA CYS A 169 0.90 -19.76 -27.17
C CYS A 169 1.78 -20.62 -28.08
N ALA A 170 1.23 -21.75 -28.53
CA ALA A 170 1.91 -22.65 -29.44
C ALA A 170 1.69 -22.26 -30.91
N ASP A 171 0.53 -21.68 -31.23
CA ASP A 171 0.19 -21.23 -32.57
C ASP A 171 0.56 -19.75 -32.73
N THR A 172 1.82 -19.53 -33.08
CA THR A 172 2.33 -18.17 -33.33
C THR A 172 1.81 -17.56 -34.63
N ALA A 173 1.29 -18.38 -35.55
CA ALA A 173 0.75 -17.94 -36.84
C ALA A 173 -0.66 -17.34 -36.70
N HIS A 174 -1.49 -17.84 -35.79
CA HIS A 174 -2.86 -17.37 -35.56
C HIS A 174 -3.03 -16.54 -34.28
N TRP A 175 -2.01 -15.76 -33.92
CA TRP A 175 -2.05 -14.92 -32.72
C TRP A 175 -3.24 -13.92 -32.77
N PRO A 176 -4.20 -14.00 -31.83
CA PRO A 176 -5.47 -13.29 -31.97
C PRO A 176 -5.42 -11.82 -31.52
N TYR A 177 -4.29 -11.34 -31.01
CA TYR A 177 -4.15 -9.97 -30.50
C TYR A 177 -3.23 -9.14 -31.38
N PRO A 178 -3.57 -7.87 -31.67
CA PRO A 178 -2.78 -7.05 -32.59
C PRO A 178 -1.37 -6.74 -32.06
N ASN A 179 -1.15 -6.81 -30.74
CA ASN A 179 0.13 -6.51 -30.10
C ASN A 179 0.53 -7.59 -29.11
N LEU A 180 1.78 -8.04 -29.18
CA LEU A 180 2.40 -8.85 -28.14
C LEU A 180 2.79 -7.96 -26.95
N PRO A 181 2.63 -8.42 -25.71
CA PRO A 181 3.24 -7.76 -24.57
C PRO A 181 4.74 -7.56 -24.80
N ALA A 182 5.28 -6.39 -24.45
CA ALA A 182 6.70 -6.06 -24.66
C ALA A 182 7.67 -7.05 -23.99
N HIS A 183 7.22 -7.74 -22.94
CA HIS A 183 7.97 -8.75 -22.19
C HIS A 183 7.73 -10.18 -22.67
N THR A 184 7.19 -10.37 -23.87
CA THR A 184 7.01 -11.70 -24.46
C THR A 184 8.36 -12.26 -24.87
N GLY A 185 8.64 -13.52 -24.49
CA GLY A 185 9.76 -14.29 -24.99
C GLY A 185 9.30 -15.40 -25.94
N SER A 186 10.23 -15.95 -26.70
CA SER A 186 10.03 -17.15 -27.51
C SER A 186 10.95 -18.26 -27.05
N TYR A 187 10.49 -19.52 -27.08
CA TYR A 187 11.33 -20.68 -26.81
C TYR A 187 10.94 -21.86 -27.69
N ALA A 188 11.90 -22.72 -27.98
CA ALA A 188 11.67 -23.98 -28.70
C ALA A 188 11.24 -25.06 -27.70
N ALA A 189 10.11 -25.71 -27.97
CA ALA A 189 9.60 -26.81 -27.17
C ALA A 189 9.65 -28.11 -27.98
N GLN A 190 10.29 -29.15 -27.43
CA GLN A 190 10.22 -30.48 -28.00
C GLN A 190 8.81 -31.05 -27.77
N THR A 191 8.12 -31.42 -28.84
CA THR A 191 6.81 -32.08 -28.80
C THR A 191 6.89 -33.44 -29.47
N ARG A 192 5.81 -34.24 -29.41
CA ARG A 192 5.72 -35.52 -30.12
C ARG A 192 5.79 -35.36 -31.65
N GLU A 193 5.44 -34.18 -32.16
CA GLU A 193 5.43 -33.84 -33.59
C GLU A 193 6.72 -33.13 -34.04
N GLY A 194 7.70 -32.99 -33.15
CA GLY A 194 8.96 -32.29 -33.41
C GLY A 194 9.12 -31.01 -32.60
N VAL A 195 10.06 -30.16 -33.00
CA VAL A 195 10.36 -28.89 -32.31
C VAL A 195 9.37 -27.83 -32.76
N GLN A 196 8.63 -27.25 -31.80
CA GLN A 196 7.69 -26.15 -32.06
C GLN A 196 8.17 -24.87 -31.37
N LEU A 197 8.15 -23.74 -32.09
CA LEU A 197 8.40 -22.42 -31.51
C LEU A 197 7.15 -21.95 -30.75
N ARG A 198 7.32 -21.56 -29.48
CA ARG A 198 6.23 -21.08 -28.63
C ARG A 198 6.53 -19.69 -28.11
N LEU A 199 5.49 -18.89 -27.94
CA LEU A 199 5.56 -17.61 -27.24
C LEU A 199 5.16 -17.80 -25.78
N ILE A 200 5.82 -17.07 -24.88
CA ILE A 200 5.54 -17.07 -23.44
C ILE A 200 5.58 -15.64 -22.91
N TRP A 201 4.63 -15.29 -22.05
CA TRP A 201 4.63 -14.00 -21.36
C TRP A 201 4.18 -14.15 -19.90
N GLN A 202 4.67 -13.26 -19.06
CA GLN A 202 4.35 -13.25 -17.64
C GLN A 202 2.97 -12.64 -17.39
N LEU A 203 2.16 -13.36 -16.61
CA LEU A 203 0.89 -12.89 -16.05
C LEU A 203 1.11 -12.34 -14.63
N PRO A 204 0.13 -11.60 -14.05
CA PRO A 204 0.14 -11.25 -12.63
C PRO A 204 0.43 -12.44 -11.72
N ASN A 205 1.30 -12.28 -10.73
CA ASN A 205 1.64 -13.34 -9.79
C ASN A 205 0.52 -13.52 -8.76
N SER A 206 0.33 -14.74 -8.29
CA SER A 206 -0.56 -15.01 -7.15
C SER A 206 0.26 -15.05 -5.86
N TYR A 207 -0.12 -14.22 -4.89
CA TYR A 207 0.57 -14.09 -3.61
C TYR A 207 -0.24 -14.75 -2.52
N ARG A 208 0.35 -15.70 -1.80
CA ARG A 208 -0.29 -16.38 -0.67
C ARG A 208 0.48 -16.09 0.62
N THR A 209 -0.14 -15.34 1.51
CA THR A 209 0.44 -15.04 2.81
C THR A 209 0.28 -16.22 3.77
N ARG A 210 1.30 -16.43 4.59
CA ARG A 210 1.38 -17.51 5.59
C ARG A 210 1.77 -16.89 6.92
N ARG A 211 1.33 -17.49 8.02
CA ARG A 211 1.70 -17.11 9.40
C ARG A 211 1.33 -15.66 9.82
N LEU A 212 0.73 -14.87 8.94
CA LEU A 212 0.13 -13.58 9.28
C LEU A 212 -1.30 -13.78 9.77
N ARG A 213 -1.57 -13.30 10.97
CA ARG A 213 -2.90 -13.38 11.55
C ARG A 213 -3.72 -12.17 11.10
N LEU A 214 -4.91 -12.43 10.59
CA LEU A 214 -5.94 -11.41 10.40
C LEU A 214 -6.77 -11.31 11.67
N HIS A 215 -7.12 -10.09 12.07
CA HIS A 215 -8.14 -9.90 13.09
C HIS A 215 -9.49 -10.41 12.58
N ARG A 216 -10.22 -11.18 13.41
CA ARG A 216 -11.52 -11.79 13.03
C ARG A 216 -12.52 -10.75 12.51
N HIS A 217 -12.55 -9.60 13.17
CA HIS A 217 -13.40 -8.48 12.79
C HIS A 217 -12.61 -7.40 12.07
N ARG A 218 -13.28 -6.66 11.17
CA ARG A 218 -12.68 -5.49 10.50
C ARG A 218 -12.37 -4.32 11.44
N GLY A 219 -12.74 -4.41 12.73
CA GLY A 219 -12.46 -3.39 13.74
C GLY A 219 -12.94 -2.00 13.31
N GLN A 220 -12.03 -1.02 13.35
CA GLN A 220 -12.32 0.34 12.89
C GLN A 220 -12.23 0.52 11.36
N GLY A 221 -11.95 -0.55 10.60
CA GLY A 221 -11.81 -0.53 9.14
C GLY A 221 -13.02 0.04 8.42
N ARG A 222 -14.26 -0.28 8.86
CA ARG A 222 -15.49 0.29 8.27
C ARG A 222 -15.55 1.81 8.46
N LYS A 223 -15.17 2.31 9.65
CA LYS A 223 -15.15 3.75 9.96
C LYS A 223 -14.06 4.46 9.15
N ALA A 224 -12.87 3.88 9.05
CA ALA A 224 -11.78 4.39 8.23
C ALA A 224 -12.16 4.45 6.74
N ARG A 225 -12.81 3.40 6.21
CA ARG A 225 -13.32 3.38 4.83
C ARG A 225 -14.32 4.49 4.58
N ARG A 226 -15.31 4.65 5.48
CA ARG A 226 -16.35 5.68 5.37
C ARG A 226 -15.71 7.06 5.32
N MET A 227 -14.77 7.34 6.23
CA MET A 227 -14.09 8.64 6.28
C MET A 227 -13.25 8.90 5.02
N SER A 228 -12.49 7.90 4.56
CA SER A 228 -11.66 8.02 3.35
C SER A 228 -12.52 8.24 2.09
N ASN A 229 -13.63 7.53 1.97
CA ASN A 229 -14.60 7.73 0.89
C ASN A 229 -15.24 9.13 0.94
N HIS A 230 -15.52 9.64 2.14
CA HIS A 230 -16.05 10.99 2.31
C HIS A 230 -15.04 12.05 1.84
N ARG A 231 -13.76 11.90 2.20
CA ARG A 231 -12.68 12.78 1.71
C ARG A 231 -12.57 12.78 0.18
N LEU A 232 -12.57 11.60 -0.42
CA LEU A 232 -12.60 11.43 -1.89
C LEU A 232 -13.80 12.16 -2.52
N TYR A 233 -14.99 12.01 -1.95
CA TYR A 233 -16.19 12.68 -2.44
C TYR A 233 -16.07 14.21 -2.37
N LEU A 234 -15.55 14.75 -1.26
CA LEU A 234 -15.36 16.20 -1.11
C LEU A 234 -14.37 16.75 -2.14
N MET A 235 -13.27 16.05 -2.41
CA MET A 235 -12.29 16.46 -3.43
C MET A 235 -12.93 16.49 -4.83
N ILE A 236 -13.65 15.43 -5.21
CA ILE A 236 -14.33 15.36 -6.51
C ILE A 236 -15.36 16.50 -6.63
N LYS A 237 -16.13 16.75 -5.57
CA LYS A 237 -17.12 17.84 -5.53
C LYS A 237 -16.45 19.22 -5.67
N ALA A 238 -15.31 19.43 -5.01
CA ALA A 238 -14.54 20.67 -5.14
C ALA A 238 -14.04 20.88 -6.57
N HIS A 239 -13.43 19.87 -7.19
CA HIS A 239 -12.95 19.95 -8.59
C HIS A 239 -14.07 20.24 -9.59
N ARG A 240 -15.26 19.64 -9.41
CA ARG A 240 -16.42 19.92 -10.27
C ARG A 240 -16.89 21.37 -10.15
N LYS A 241 -16.90 21.94 -8.93
CA LYS A 241 -17.26 23.34 -8.71
C LYS A 241 -16.25 24.32 -9.31
N THR A 242 -14.95 23.99 -9.28
CA THR A 242 -13.91 24.80 -9.92
C THR A 242 -14.01 24.74 -11.44
N SER A 243 -14.26 23.55 -12.00
CA SER A 243 -14.39 23.35 -13.45
C SER A 243 -15.68 23.95 -14.02
N SER A 244 -16.76 24.01 -13.23
CA SER A 244 -18.00 24.69 -13.64
C SER A 244 -17.90 26.22 -13.57
N ARG A 245 -16.93 26.76 -12.82
CA ARG A 245 -16.66 28.21 -12.77
C ARG A 245 -15.70 28.68 -13.87
N SER A 246 -14.90 27.78 -14.45
CA SER A 246 -14.04 28.10 -15.60
C SER A 246 -14.75 27.99 -16.96
N LEU A 247 -16.02 27.59 -17.00
CA LEU A 247 -16.82 27.46 -18.23
C LEU A 247 -17.48 28.78 -18.70
N PHE A 248 -17.14 29.90 -18.07
CA PHE A 248 -17.54 31.26 -18.50
C PHE A 248 -16.33 32.11 -18.95
N GLY A 249 -15.26 31.49 -19.43
CA GLY A 249 -14.11 32.22 -19.98
C GLY A 249 -13.22 31.36 -20.89
N PHE A 250 -13.47 31.47 -22.20
CA PHE A 250 -12.54 31.24 -23.32
C PHE A 250 -11.89 29.86 -23.55
N GLY A 251 -12.09 29.34 -24.77
CA GLY A 251 -11.04 28.76 -25.61
C GLY A 251 -10.66 27.30 -25.40
N GLU A 252 -11.16 26.43 -26.28
CA GLU A 252 -10.70 25.05 -26.45
C GLU A 252 -9.20 24.98 -26.84
N THR A 253 -8.42 24.13 -26.17
CA THR A 253 -7.59 23.06 -26.76
C THR A 253 -6.66 22.49 -25.68
N GLY A 254 -7.08 21.39 -25.07
CA GLY A 254 -6.26 20.66 -24.12
C GLY A 254 -6.95 19.36 -23.79
N SER A 255 -6.46 18.26 -24.36
CA SER A 255 -6.91 16.90 -24.09
C SER A 255 -6.77 16.58 -22.60
N HIS A 256 -7.77 16.95 -21.80
CA HIS A 256 -7.91 16.50 -20.43
C HIS A 256 -8.24 15.01 -20.46
N ARG A 257 -7.25 14.20 -20.07
CA ARG A 257 -7.39 12.78 -19.75
C ARG A 257 -8.54 12.65 -18.74
N ARG A 258 -9.73 12.27 -19.22
CA ARG A 258 -10.90 12.03 -18.37
C ARG A 258 -10.55 10.91 -17.38
N MET A 259 -10.32 11.25 -16.12
CA MET A 259 -10.24 10.26 -15.04
C MET A 259 -11.64 9.66 -14.85
N TYR A 260 -11.91 8.54 -15.53
CA TYR A 260 -13.10 7.74 -15.32
C TYR A 260 -13.00 7.05 -13.96
N PHE A 261 -13.49 7.71 -12.91
CA PHE A 261 -13.81 6.99 -11.67
C PHE A 261 -15.06 6.16 -11.91
N ALA A 262 -14.94 4.84 -11.78
CA ALA A 262 -16.10 3.95 -11.76
C ALA A 262 -17.15 4.50 -10.78
N SER A 263 -18.33 4.81 -11.33
CA SER A 263 -19.42 5.42 -10.57
C SER A 263 -19.72 4.60 -9.31
N ALA A 264 -19.92 5.29 -8.18
CA ALA A 264 -20.18 4.67 -6.88
C ALA A 264 -21.40 3.71 -6.87
N ARG A 265 -22.24 3.73 -7.91
CA ARG A 265 -23.39 2.82 -8.09
C ARG A 265 -23.01 1.38 -8.43
N ARG A 266 -21.82 1.08 -8.96
CA ARG A 266 -21.38 -0.30 -9.24
C ARG A 266 -20.71 -1.04 -8.06
N LEU A 267 -20.60 -0.41 -6.89
CA LEU A 267 -19.91 -0.97 -5.70
C LEU A 267 -20.87 -1.52 -4.62
N LYS A 268 -22.10 -1.86 -5.01
CA LYS A 268 -23.16 -2.39 -4.12
C LYS A 268 -23.70 -3.77 -4.55
N GLN A 269 -22.94 -4.53 -5.35
CA GLN A 269 -23.20 -5.95 -5.58
C GLN A 269 -22.08 -6.76 -4.92
#